data_AF-A0AAE4QYS0-F1
#
_entry.id   AF-A0AAE4QYS0-F1
#
_cell.length_a   1.000
_cell.length_b   1.000
_cell.length_c   1.000
_cell.angle_alpha   90.00
_cell.angle_beta   90.00
_cell.angle_gamma   90.00
#
_symmetry.space_group_name_H-M   'P 1'
#
loop_
_entity.id
_entity.type
_entity.pdbx_description
1 polymer ?
#
loop_
_entity_poly.entity_id
_entity_poly.type
_entity_poly.pdbx_seq_one_letter_code
_entity_poly.pdbx_strand_id
1 'polypeptide(L)'
;MLNTIVLDGAGTEGRTSNVIDAVADGLAASLACSVEWLDWAASVMGAGGSTPWPAASHNAVIRLAHRIRTAPPGERFILLGFSAGCRPVRELLDTHPELHHRIAAVGLLADPWQPHDRQQHGVPSGAGWGIMGSRPTPLMDRTFWCGHPGDPICRAAWDSLLRYLTAAADAVPGGLIRAFLDKARRGRLQLIPFLGLPPHEWFLGLGARIDRSIAEARSYLGDGHTSVYTREFVTVDPDTGREDRRPLARRLADSIAWKINHP
;
A
#
# COMPACT_ATOMS: atom_id res chain seq x y z
N MET A 1 23.98 -9.38 -9.26
CA MET A 1 23.71 -9.20 -7.82
C MET A 1 22.29 -8.68 -7.66
N LEU A 2 21.55 -9.11 -6.65
CA LEU A 2 20.18 -8.68 -6.40
C LEU A 2 20.12 -7.89 -5.10
N ASN A 3 19.44 -6.74 -5.12
CA ASN A 3 19.25 -5.89 -3.96
C ASN A 3 17.76 -5.53 -3.81
N THR A 4 17.24 -5.59 -2.58
CA THR A 4 15.87 -5.20 -2.26
C THR A 4 15.88 -3.82 -1.62
N ILE A 5 15.22 -2.84 -2.25
CA ILE A 5 15.04 -1.50 -1.67
C ILE A 5 13.64 -1.39 -1.09
N VAL A 6 13.56 -1.04 0.19
CA VAL A 6 12.32 -0.97 0.97
C VAL A 6 11.93 0.48 1.22
N LEU A 7 10.68 0.82 0.89
CA LEU A 7 10.02 2.07 1.24
C LEU A 7 8.87 1.75 2.20
N ASP A 8 9.13 1.98 3.49
CA ASP A 8 8.23 1.63 4.58
C ASP A 8 7.01 2.59 4.66
N GLY A 9 6.04 2.28 5.52
CA GLY A 9 4.74 2.96 5.64
C GLY A 9 4.79 4.39 6.19
N ALA A 10 3.61 5.00 6.37
CA ALA A 10 3.52 6.36 6.92
C ALA A 10 4.05 6.44 8.35
N GLY A 11 4.74 7.53 8.69
CA GLY A 11 5.25 7.74 10.05
C GLY A 11 6.52 6.99 10.40
N THR A 12 7.17 6.36 9.41
CA THR A 12 8.25 5.44 9.73
C THR A 12 9.65 6.02 9.67
N GLU A 13 9.87 7.22 9.13
CA GLU A 13 11.19 7.88 8.90
C GLU A 13 12.37 6.88 9.09
N GLY A 14 12.45 5.89 8.18
CA GLY A 14 13.26 4.67 8.38
C GLY A 14 12.45 3.36 8.49
N ARG A 15 13.01 2.37 9.21
CA ARG A 15 12.50 0.99 9.41
C ARG A 15 11.75 0.89 10.74
N THR A 16 10.43 1.07 10.75
CA THR A 16 9.68 1.03 12.03
C THR A 16 8.31 0.37 11.96
N SER A 17 7.77 0.02 10.78
CA SER A 17 6.45 -0.63 10.73
C SER A 17 6.45 -2.06 11.26
N ASN A 18 7.59 -2.76 11.15
CA ASN A 18 7.73 -4.22 11.35
C ASN A 18 6.82 -5.07 10.45
N VAL A 19 6.04 -4.46 9.53
CA VAL A 19 5.10 -5.16 8.65
C VAL A 19 5.84 -5.68 7.43
N ILE A 20 6.57 -4.78 6.75
CA ILE A 20 7.29 -5.13 5.53
C ILE A 20 8.58 -5.92 5.79
N ASP A 21 9.05 -5.92 7.03
CA ASP A 21 10.20 -6.68 7.51
C ASP A 21 10.06 -8.17 7.19
N ALA A 22 8.89 -8.76 7.41
CA ALA A 22 8.65 -10.17 7.08
C ALA A 22 8.79 -10.46 5.57
N VAL A 23 8.50 -9.48 4.71
CA VAL A 23 8.71 -9.59 3.26
C VAL A 23 10.20 -9.50 2.96
N ALA A 24 10.86 -8.47 3.48
CA ALA A 24 12.28 -8.21 3.31
C ALA A 24 13.15 -9.39 3.76
N ASP A 25 12.93 -9.89 4.98
CA ASP A 25 13.66 -11.02 5.56
C ASP A 25 13.39 -12.31 4.76
N GLY A 26 12.15 -12.51 4.30
CA GLY A 26 11.77 -13.63 3.44
C GLY A 26 12.51 -13.63 2.10
N LEU A 27 12.66 -12.46 1.47
CA LEU A 27 13.42 -12.29 0.23
C LEU A 27 14.92 -12.48 0.45
N ALA A 28 15.47 -11.86 1.50
CA ALA A 28 16.88 -12.01 1.86
C ALA A 28 17.25 -13.50 2.05
N ALA A 29 16.42 -14.25 2.76
CA ALA A 29 16.62 -15.68 2.97
C ALA A 29 16.46 -16.51 1.68
N SER A 30 15.44 -16.22 0.86
CA SER A 30 15.10 -17.06 -0.30
C SER A 30 15.94 -16.77 -1.55
N LEU A 31 16.49 -15.57 -1.67
CA LEU A 31 17.23 -15.11 -2.86
C LEU A 31 18.68 -14.75 -2.58
N ALA A 32 19.12 -14.84 -1.31
CA ALA A 32 20.45 -14.38 -0.87
C ALA A 32 20.77 -12.94 -1.34
N CYS A 33 19.75 -12.06 -1.35
CA CYS A 33 19.88 -10.66 -1.74
C CYS A 33 20.17 -9.76 -0.53
N SER A 34 20.83 -8.62 -0.78
CA SER A 34 20.90 -7.55 0.22
C SER A 34 19.54 -6.87 0.38
N VAL A 35 19.32 -6.25 1.53
CA VAL A 35 18.14 -5.41 1.78
C VAL A 35 18.59 -4.04 2.28
N GLU A 36 18.05 -3.00 1.67
CA GLU A 36 18.32 -1.60 1.95
C GLU A 36 17.00 -0.89 2.22
N TRP A 37 16.88 -0.22 3.37
CA TRP A 37 15.73 0.64 3.68
C TRP A 37 16.06 2.04 3.20
N LEU A 38 15.24 2.58 2.31
CA LEU A 38 15.42 3.93 1.82
C LEU A 38 14.95 4.91 2.89
N ASP A 39 15.84 5.76 3.36
CA ASP A 39 15.49 6.89 4.20
C ASP A 39 14.62 7.89 3.41
N TRP A 40 13.37 8.03 3.83
CA TRP A 40 12.40 8.96 3.27
C TRP A 40 11.49 9.47 4.38
N ALA A 41 10.94 10.68 4.18
CA ALA A 41 10.19 11.37 5.23
C ALA A 41 8.93 10.62 5.67
N ALA A 42 8.38 9.72 4.84
CA ALA A 42 7.20 8.93 5.17
C ALA A 42 5.99 9.75 5.66
N SER A 43 5.92 11.01 5.21
CA SER A 43 5.00 12.01 5.73
C SER A 43 3.61 11.86 5.09
N VAL A 44 2.64 11.29 5.80
CA VAL A 44 1.26 11.12 5.33
C VAL A 44 0.29 11.34 6.46
N MET A 45 -0.74 12.15 6.21
CA MET A 45 -1.89 12.30 7.10
C MET A 45 -1.52 12.42 8.59
N GLY A 46 -0.43 13.14 8.90
CA GLY A 46 -0.04 13.50 10.27
C GLY A 46 0.93 12.55 10.94
N ALA A 47 1.39 11.54 10.20
CA ALA A 47 2.50 10.69 10.57
C ALA A 47 3.73 11.10 9.73
N GLY A 48 4.94 11.11 10.32
CA GLY A 48 6.20 11.27 9.58
C GLY A 48 6.61 12.71 9.29
N GLY A 49 6.28 13.67 10.17
CA GLY A 49 6.73 15.06 10.03
C GLY A 49 5.82 15.98 9.20
N SER A 50 6.34 17.16 8.82
CA SER A 50 5.58 18.26 8.21
C SER A 50 5.66 18.36 6.70
N THR A 51 6.48 17.53 6.05
CA THR A 51 6.62 17.55 4.59
C THR A 51 5.34 17.00 3.95
N PRO A 52 4.74 17.65 2.94
CA PRO A 52 3.57 17.09 2.25
C PRO A 52 3.93 15.76 1.57
N TRP A 53 3.00 14.79 1.57
CA TRP A 53 3.24 13.46 1.00
C TRP A 53 3.75 13.48 -0.45
N PRO A 54 3.21 14.32 -1.37
CA PRO A 54 3.76 14.42 -2.73
C PRO A 54 5.22 14.86 -2.74
N ALA A 55 5.61 15.82 -1.90
CA ALA A 55 6.99 16.30 -1.81
C ALA A 55 7.92 15.26 -1.18
N ALA A 56 7.45 14.55 -0.14
CA ALA A 56 8.18 13.44 0.48
C ALA A 56 8.43 12.30 -0.53
N SER A 57 7.41 11.96 -1.31
CA SER A 57 7.49 10.95 -2.37
C SER A 57 8.45 11.37 -3.48
N HIS A 58 8.34 12.62 -3.96
CA HIS A 58 9.23 13.17 -4.99
C HIS A 58 10.72 13.08 -4.58
N ASN A 59 11.03 13.47 -3.33
CA ASN A 59 12.39 13.37 -2.80
C ASN A 59 12.87 11.91 -2.71
N ALA A 60 12.00 10.98 -2.32
CA ALA A 60 12.32 9.56 -2.29
C ALA A 60 12.60 9.01 -3.70
N VAL A 61 11.82 9.42 -4.72
CA VAL A 61 12.04 9.05 -6.13
C VAL A 61 13.40 9.52 -6.62
N ILE A 62 13.80 10.77 -6.30
CA ILE A 62 15.13 11.28 -6.66
C ILE A 62 16.24 10.41 -6.05
N ARG A 63 16.14 10.09 -4.75
CA ARG A 63 17.12 9.24 -4.05
C ARG A 63 17.17 7.84 -4.64
N LEU A 64 16.02 7.22 -4.88
CA LEU A 64 15.88 5.88 -5.43
C LEU A 64 16.44 5.79 -6.86
N ALA A 65 16.10 6.76 -7.71
CA ALA A 65 16.62 6.84 -9.07
C ALA A 65 18.15 7.03 -9.08
N HIS A 66 18.68 7.87 -8.19
CA HIS A 66 20.12 8.04 -8.03
C HIS A 66 20.79 6.73 -7.62
N ARG A 67 20.28 6.04 -6.59
CA ARG A 67 20.80 4.76 -6.10
C ARG A 67 20.85 3.67 -7.17
N ILE A 68 19.83 3.58 -8.03
CA ILE A 68 19.78 2.61 -9.13
C ILE A 68 20.78 2.97 -10.24
N ARG A 69 20.93 4.26 -10.57
CA ARG A 69 21.84 4.73 -11.63
C ARG A 69 23.31 4.54 -11.28
N THR A 70 23.67 4.78 -10.02
CA THR A 70 25.06 4.69 -9.55
C THR A 70 25.48 3.27 -9.17
N ALA A 71 24.54 2.32 -9.21
CA ALA A 71 24.80 0.92 -8.91
C ALA A 71 25.74 0.26 -9.94
N PRO A 72 26.64 -0.63 -9.50
CA PRO A 72 27.48 -1.43 -10.39
C PRO A 72 26.71 -2.05 -11.56
N PRO A 73 27.33 -2.19 -12.74
CA PRO A 73 26.74 -2.92 -13.86
C PRO A 73 26.32 -4.34 -13.44
N GLY A 74 25.11 -4.75 -13.82
CA GLY A 74 24.56 -6.08 -13.49
C GLY A 74 23.90 -6.22 -12.11
N GLU A 75 23.88 -5.16 -11.28
CA GLU A 75 23.00 -5.13 -10.11
C GLU A 75 21.54 -4.92 -10.54
N ARG A 76 20.64 -5.77 -10.05
CA ARG A 76 19.19 -5.69 -10.27
C ARG A 76 18.47 -5.45 -8.95
N PHE A 77 17.29 -4.83 -9.03
CA PHE A 77 16.56 -4.35 -7.87
C PHE A 77 15.19 -4.99 -7.70
N ILE A 78 14.85 -5.36 -6.48
CA ILE A 78 13.47 -5.55 -6.04
C ILE A 78 13.03 -4.27 -5.36
N LEU A 79 11.90 -3.70 -5.77
CA LEU A 79 11.32 -2.53 -5.10
C LEU A 79 10.17 -2.99 -4.20
N LEU A 80 10.23 -2.65 -2.92
CA LEU A 80 9.19 -2.96 -1.95
C LEU A 80 8.56 -1.67 -1.42
N GLY A 81 7.23 -1.58 -1.48
CA GLY A 81 6.47 -0.50 -0.88
C GLY A 81 5.42 -1.04 0.09
N PHE A 82 5.28 -0.42 1.25
CA PHE A 82 4.18 -0.66 2.19
C PHE A 82 3.34 0.59 2.35
N SER A 83 2.02 0.49 2.22
CA SER A 83 1.09 1.59 2.49
C SER A 83 1.51 2.87 1.74
N ALA A 84 1.80 3.96 2.46
CA ALA A 84 2.32 5.21 1.90
C ALA A 84 3.59 5.06 1.05
N GLY A 85 4.47 4.10 1.37
CA GLY A 85 5.70 3.80 0.63
C GLY A 85 5.44 3.21 -0.76
N CYS A 86 4.22 2.76 -1.06
CA CYS A 86 3.85 2.35 -2.42
C CYS A 86 3.87 3.53 -3.41
N ARG A 87 3.63 4.77 -2.95
CA ARG A 87 3.61 5.96 -3.81
C ARG A 87 4.95 6.22 -4.48
N PRO A 88 6.08 6.39 -3.76
CA PRO A 88 7.37 6.63 -4.41
C PRO A 88 7.85 5.47 -5.29
N VAL A 89 7.48 4.22 -4.97
CA VAL A 89 7.73 3.08 -5.88
C VAL A 89 6.99 3.29 -7.21
N ARG A 90 5.69 3.59 -7.14
CA ARG A 90 4.87 3.83 -8.34
C ARG A 90 5.37 5.03 -9.14
N GLU A 91 5.64 6.15 -8.47
CA GLU A 91 6.12 7.36 -9.12
C GLU A 91 7.47 7.13 -9.81
N LEU A 92 8.41 6.37 -9.21
CA LEU A 92 9.64 5.97 -9.90
C LEU A 92 9.34 5.20 -11.19
N LEU A 93 8.45 4.21 -11.14
CA LEU A 93 8.11 3.42 -12.32
C LEU A 93 7.45 4.28 -13.41
N ASP A 94 6.66 5.28 -13.04
CA ASP A 94 5.99 6.18 -13.98
C ASP A 94 6.96 7.19 -14.60
N THR A 95 7.87 7.77 -13.82
CA THR A 95 8.73 8.89 -14.26
C THR A 95 10.11 8.47 -14.76
N HIS A 96 10.55 7.24 -14.47
CA HIS A 96 11.87 6.73 -14.85
C HIS A 96 11.81 5.41 -15.64
N PRO A 97 11.17 5.39 -16.83
CA PRO A 97 11.09 4.20 -17.68
C PRO A 97 12.46 3.66 -18.10
N GLU A 98 13.48 4.51 -18.18
CA GLU A 98 14.85 4.11 -18.49
C GLU A 98 15.44 3.16 -17.45
N LEU A 99 14.92 3.15 -16.21
CA LEU A 99 15.41 2.30 -15.12
C LEU A 99 14.71 0.94 -15.06
N HIS A 100 13.63 0.71 -15.83
CA HIS A 100 12.82 -0.52 -15.77
C HIS A 100 13.64 -1.80 -15.99
N HIS A 101 14.65 -1.74 -16.88
CA HIS A 101 15.53 -2.87 -17.17
C HIS A 101 16.37 -3.31 -15.95
N ARG A 102 16.58 -2.42 -14.97
CA ARG A 102 17.26 -2.73 -13.70
C ARG A 102 16.32 -3.33 -12.66
N ILE A 103 15.00 -3.28 -12.85
CA ILE A 103 14.01 -3.78 -11.90
C ILE A 103 13.68 -5.26 -12.18
N ALA A 104 13.99 -6.12 -11.22
CA ALA A 104 13.69 -7.55 -11.25
C ALA A 104 12.25 -7.83 -10.83
N ALA A 105 11.75 -7.17 -9.79
CA ALA A 105 10.39 -7.32 -9.30
C ALA A 105 9.94 -6.10 -8.48
N VAL A 106 8.63 -5.97 -8.29
CA VAL A 106 8.00 -4.93 -7.47
C VAL A 106 7.00 -5.59 -6.53
N GLY A 107 7.13 -5.39 -5.21
CA GLY A 107 6.18 -5.84 -4.21
C GLY A 107 5.46 -4.66 -3.59
N LEU A 108 4.14 -4.63 -3.72
CA LEU A 108 3.27 -3.57 -3.20
C LEU A 108 2.32 -4.16 -2.15
N LEU A 109 2.57 -3.82 -0.89
CA LEU A 109 1.79 -4.26 0.26
C LEU A 109 0.87 -3.14 0.75
N ALA A 110 -0.43 -3.41 0.87
CA ALA A 110 -1.44 -2.42 1.24
C ALA A 110 -1.43 -1.17 0.33
N ASP A 111 -1.32 -1.38 -0.99
CA ASP A 111 -1.18 -0.31 -1.97
C ASP A 111 -2.46 0.55 -2.10
N PRO A 112 -2.39 1.87 -1.85
CA PRO A 112 -3.52 2.78 -1.98
C PRO A 112 -4.11 2.84 -3.41
N TRP A 113 -3.39 2.37 -4.42
CA TRP A 113 -3.86 2.29 -5.82
C TRP A 113 -4.08 0.86 -6.32
N GLN A 114 -4.15 -0.13 -5.42
CA GLN A 114 -4.28 -1.54 -5.80
C GLN A 114 -5.48 -1.77 -6.72
N PRO A 115 -5.28 -2.33 -7.93
CA PRO A 115 -6.40 -2.65 -8.81
C PRO A 115 -7.29 -3.77 -8.24
N HIS A 116 -8.58 -3.72 -8.55
CA HIS A 116 -9.56 -4.67 -8.00
C HIS A 116 -9.22 -6.14 -8.34
N ASP A 117 -8.73 -6.38 -9.56
CA ASP A 117 -8.38 -7.67 -10.16
C ASP A 117 -6.98 -8.17 -9.76
N ARG A 118 -6.22 -7.39 -8.98
CA ARG A 118 -4.84 -7.75 -8.61
C ARG A 118 -4.79 -8.16 -7.16
N GLN A 119 -4.47 -9.43 -6.92
CA GLN A 119 -4.37 -10.00 -5.59
C GLN A 119 -3.43 -11.23 -5.61
N GLN A 120 -2.86 -11.56 -4.47
CA GLN A 120 -2.24 -12.86 -4.27
C GLN A 120 -3.23 -14.01 -4.49
N HIS A 121 -2.75 -15.10 -5.07
CA HIS A 121 -3.55 -16.31 -5.27
C HIS A 121 -4.17 -16.81 -3.95
N GLY A 122 -5.41 -17.29 -4.03
CA GLY A 122 -6.17 -17.82 -2.89
C GLY A 122 -6.73 -16.77 -1.91
N VAL A 123 -6.30 -15.50 -1.98
CA VAL A 123 -6.86 -14.44 -1.15
C VAL A 123 -8.14 -13.92 -1.82
N PRO A 124 -9.28 -13.87 -1.11
CA PRO A 124 -10.54 -13.45 -1.71
C PRO A 124 -10.48 -11.98 -2.15
N SER A 125 -11.28 -11.65 -3.17
CA SER A 125 -11.49 -10.27 -3.59
C SER A 125 -12.08 -9.45 -2.44
N GLY A 126 -11.53 -8.26 -2.21
CA GLY A 126 -12.11 -7.30 -1.27
C GLY A 126 -13.32 -6.57 -1.86
N ALA A 127 -13.88 -5.64 -1.09
CA ALA A 127 -15.08 -4.87 -1.47
C ALA A 127 -14.87 -3.89 -2.65
N GLY A 128 -13.63 -3.68 -3.09
CA GLY A 128 -13.28 -2.78 -4.17
C GLY A 128 -11.78 -2.73 -4.46
N TRP A 129 -11.29 -1.52 -4.71
CA TRP A 129 -9.91 -1.22 -5.08
C TRP A 129 -9.26 -0.25 -4.07
N GLY A 130 -7.99 0.07 -4.27
CA GLY A 130 -7.24 0.97 -3.39
C GLY A 130 -7.95 2.31 -3.15
N ILE A 131 -7.81 2.88 -1.95
CA ILE A 131 -8.52 4.08 -1.50
C ILE A 131 -8.28 5.30 -2.41
N MET A 132 -7.10 5.38 -3.05
CA MET A 132 -6.71 6.43 -4.00
C MET A 132 -7.10 6.11 -5.46
N GLY A 133 -7.75 4.98 -5.71
CA GLY A 133 -8.21 4.57 -7.04
C GLY A 133 -7.66 3.21 -7.46
N SER A 134 -7.99 2.81 -8.69
CA SER A 134 -7.50 1.57 -9.30
C SER A 134 -6.54 1.94 -10.43
N ARG A 135 -5.24 1.72 -10.25
CA ARG A 135 -4.23 2.10 -11.24
C ARG A 135 -3.15 1.02 -11.36
N PRO A 136 -2.99 0.34 -12.52
CA PRO A 136 -1.87 -0.59 -12.71
C PRO A 136 -0.51 0.14 -12.67
N THR A 137 0.57 -0.61 -12.51
CA THR A 137 1.95 -0.11 -12.69
C THR A 137 2.43 -0.41 -14.11
N PRO A 138 3.43 0.30 -14.65
CA PRO A 138 4.02 0.00 -15.96
C PRO A 138 4.63 -1.42 -16.08
N LEU A 139 5.04 -2.03 -14.95
CA LEU A 139 5.70 -3.34 -14.89
C LEU A 139 4.79 -4.44 -14.36
N MET A 140 3.58 -4.58 -14.95
CA MET A 140 2.56 -5.50 -14.45
C MET A 140 3.01 -6.97 -14.41
N ASP A 141 3.88 -7.38 -15.35
CA ASP A 141 4.44 -8.73 -15.48
C ASP A 141 5.30 -9.16 -14.28
N ARG A 142 5.81 -8.19 -13.52
CA ARG A 142 6.68 -8.40 -12.36
C ARG A 142 6.27 -7.57 -11.13
N THR A 143 5.05 -7.05 -11.11
CA THR A 143 4.47 -6.38 -9.94
C THR A 143 3.52 -7.31 -9.20
N PHE A 144 3.75 -7.45 -7.90
CA PHE A 144 3.02 -8.31 -7.00
C PHE A 144 2.27 -7.44 -5.99
N TRP A 145 0.94 -7.55 -5.97
CA TRP A 145 0.09 -6.85 -5.03
C TRP A 145 -0.36 -7.77 -3.91
N CYS A 146 -0.29 -7.28 -2.68
CA CYS A 146 -0.77 -7.97 -1.50
C CYS A 146 -1.65 -7.00 -0.69
N GLY A 147 -2.94 -7.29 -0.60
CA GLY A 147 -3.88 -6.49 0.18
C GLY A 147 -4.79 -7.38 1.01
N HIS A 148 -4.92 -7.12 2.30
CA HIS A 148 -5.86 -7.86 3.12
C HIS A 148 -7.30 -7.45 2.72
N PRO A 149 -8.27 -8.39 2.56
CA PRO A 149 -9.62 -8.07 2.10
C PRO A 149 -10.36 -7.04 2.98
N GLY A 150 -10.04 -7.01 4.27
CA GLY A 150 -10.59 -6.05 5.24
C GLY A 150 -9.74 -4.78 5.46
N ASP A 151 -8.64 -4.60 4.74
CA ASP A 151 -7.83 -3.38 4.83
C ASP A 151 -8.40 -2.29 3.90
N PRO A 152 -8.94 -1.19 4.44
CA PRO A 152 -9.58 -0.16 3.64
C PRO A 152 -8.60 0.64 2.77
N ILE A 153 -7.28 0.56 3.01
CA ILE A 153 -6.31 1.31 2.18
C ILE A 153 -6.18 0.68 0.80
N CYS A 154 -6.07 -0.65 0.71
CA CYS A 154 -5.99 -1.35 -0.57
C CYS A 154 -7.32 -1.90 -1.07
N ARG A 155 -8.34 -2.02 -0.21
CA ARG A 155 -9.64 -2.65 -0.52
C ARG A 155 -10.85 -1.84 -0.05
N ALA A 156 -10.77 -0.52 -0.12
CA ALA A 156 -11.91 0.35 0.15
C ALA A 156 -13.10 -0.01 -0.76
N ALA A 157 -14.30 -0.03 -0.20
CA ALA A 157 -15.52 -0.14 -1.00
C ALA A 157 -15.59 0.97 -2.06
N TRP A 158 -16.24 0.70 -3.19
CA TRP A 158 -16.39 1.67 -4.30
C TRP A 158 -17.03 2.99 -3.84
N ASP A 159 -17.92 2.93 -2.85
CA ASP A 159 -18.63 4.08 -2.25
C ASP A 159 -18.11 4.50 -0.86
N SER A 160 -16.88 4.11 -0.49
CA SER A 160 -16.30 4.50 0.80
C SER A 160 -16.10 6.02 0.89
N LEU A 161 -16.62 6.63 1.95
CA LEU A 161 -16.45 8.07 2.21
C LEU A 161 -14.98 8.43 2.52
N LEU A 162 -14.14 7.44 2.91
CA LEU A 162 -12.73 7.68 3.18
C LEU A 162 -11.96 8.11 1.93
N ARG A 163 -12.41 7.73 0.74
CA ARG A 163 -11.81 8.12 -0.55
C ARG A 163 -11.78 9.64 -0.75
N TYR A 164 -12.80 10.34 -0.25
CA TYR A 164 -12.88 11.80 -0.32
C TYR A 164 -11.96 12.48 0.69
N LEU A 165 -11.65 11.82 1.81
CA LEU A 165 -10.70 12.33 2.81
C LEU A 165 -9.25 12.16 2.34
N THR A 166 -8.95 11.10 1.60
CA THR A 166 -7.60 10.86 1.07
C THR A 166 -7.27 11.78 -0.10
N ALA A 167 -8.25 12.21 -0.90
CA ALA A 167 -8.05 13.29 -1.87
C ALA A 167 -7.59 14.61 -1.21
N ALA A 168 -8.03 14.87 0.02
CA ALA A 168 -7.55 16.01 0.81
C ALA A 168 -6.18 15.79 1.48
N ALA A 169 -5.69 14.55 1.55
CA ALA A 169 -4.38 14.23 2.11
C ALA A 169 -3.21 14.73 1.24
N ASP A 170 -3.44 14.95 -0.06
CA ASP A 170 -2.49 15.64 -0.94
C ASP A 170 -2.40 17.15 -0.65
N ALA A 171 -3.43 17.73 -0.01
CA ALA A 171 -3.57 19.18 0.17
C ALA A 171 -3.40 19.66 1.63
N VAL A 172 -3.61 18.81 2.64
CA VAL A 172 -3.62 19.23 4.06
C VAL A 172 -2.85 18.25 4.94
N PRO A 173 -1.90 18.73 5.77
CA PRO A 173 -1.23 17.90 6.76
C PRO A 173 -2.21 17.35 7.81
N GLY A 174 -2.12 16.05 8.02
CA GLY A 174 -2.43 15.35 9.26
C GLY A 174 -3.50 15.81 10.22
N GLY A 175 -4.61 15.08 10.22
CA GLY A 175 -5.68 15.24 11.21
C GLY A 175 -7.06 14.91 10.65
N LEU A 176 -7.18 14.83 9.32
CA LEU A 176 -8.45 14.63 8.60
C LEU A 176 -9.20 13.36 8.99
N ILE A 177 -8.53 12.20 9.11
CA ILE A 177 -9.21 10.94 9.49
C ILE A 177 -9.74 11.00 10.93
N ARG A 178 -8.94 11.52 11.88
CA ARG A 178 -9.37 11.67 13.28
C ARG A 178 -10.47 12.72 13.43
N ALA A 179 -10.37 13.84 12.71
CA ALA A 179 -11.39 14.88 12.68
C ALA A 179 -12.69 14.39 12.03
N PHE A 180 -12.61 13.57 10.99
CA PHE A 180 -13.76 12.90 10.39
C PHE A 180 -14.44 11.98 11.40
N LEU A 181 -13.69 11.11 12.07
CA LEU A 181 -14.23 10.21 13.09
C LEU A 181 -14.93 10.97 14.23
N ASP A 182 -14.32 12.05 14.74
CA ASP A 182 -14.93 12.86 15.81
C ASP A 182 -16.21 13.55 15.35
N LYS A 183 -16.20 14.14 14.15
CA LYS A 183 -17.38 14.81 13.57
C LYS A 183 -18.51 13.83 13.22
N ALA A 184 -18.18 12.66 12.69
CA ALA A 184 -19.15 11.61 12.36
C ALA A 184 -19.85 11.10 13.63
N ARG A 185 -19.09 10.84 14.71
CA ARG A 185 -19.67 10.42 16.00
C ARG A 185 -20.59 11.46 16.63
N ARG A 186 -20.29 12.74 16.46
CA ARG A 186 -21.07 13.85 17.03
C ARG A 186 -22.28 14.24 16.17
N GLY A 187 -22.54 13.55 15.04
CA GLY A 187 -23.55 13.95 14.07
C GLY A 187 -23.26 15.31 13.42
N ARG A 188 -22.04 15.85 13.57
CA ARG A 188 -21.63 17.17 13.10
C ARG A 188 -20.93 17.07 11.76
N LEU A 189 -21.62 16.46 10.82
CA LEU A 189 -21.12 16.22 9.48
C LEU A 189 -21.36 17.44 8.56
N GLN A 190 -21.03 18.64 9.03
CA GLN A 190 -21.04 19.86 8.22
C GLN A 190 -20.02 19.82 7.05
N LEU A 191 -19.19 18.77 6.99
CA LEU A 191 -18.23 18.48 5.92
C LEU A 191 -18.80 17.66 4.76
N ILE A 192 -20.04 17.13 4.84
CA ILE A 192 -20.60 16.29 3.76
C ILE A 192 -20.72 17.07 2.43
N PRO A 193 -20.99 18.40 2.38
CA PRO A 193 -20.98 19.13 1.12
C PRO A 193 -19.62 19.14 0.43
N PHE A 194 -18.53 18.98 1.18
CA PHE A 194 -17.17 18.89 0.67
C PHE A 194 -16.82 17.50 0.11
N LEU A 195 -17.68 16.49 0.30
CA LEU A 195 -17.48 15.15 -0.26
C LEU A 195 -17.92 15.08 -1.73
N GLY A 196 -18.48 16.14 -2.32
CA GLY A 196 -18.79 16.22 -3.76
C GLY A 196 -19.81 15.19 -4.27
N LEU A 197 -20.60 14.58 -3.37
CA LEU A 197 -21.56 13.53 -3.72
C LEU A 197 -22.80 14.11 -4.43
N PRO A 198 -23.33 13.45 -5.48
CA PRO A 198 -24.59 13.85 -6.12
C PRO A 198 -25.76 13.79 -5.13
N PRO A 199 -26.71 14.76 -5.12
CA PRO A 199 -27.76 14.86 -4.11
C PRO A 199 -28.57 13.58 -3.83
N HIS A 200 -28.82 12.73 -4.83
CA HIS A 200 -29.58 11.48 -4.64
C HIS A 200 -28.83 10.43 -3.80
N GLU A 201 -27.49 10.43 -3.83
CA GLU A 201 -26.66 9.58 -2.97
C GLU A 201 -26.67 10.01 -1.49
N TRP A 202 -27.15 11.22 -1.21
CA TRP A 202 -27.35 11.70 0.15
C TRP A 202 -28.61 11.11 0.79
N PHE A 203 -29.66 10.95 -0.01
CA PHE A 203 -30.95 10.49 0.47
C PHE A 203 -31.03 8.96 0.55
N LEU A 204 -30.18 8.23 -0.17
CA LEU A 204 -30.18 6.76 -0.20
C LEU A 204 -28.88 6.19 0.37
N GLY A 205 -28.96 5.53 1.53
CA GLY A 205 -27.86 4.73 2.07
C GLY A 205 -26.72 5.50 2.76
N LEU A 206 -26.83 6.83 2.91
CA LEU A 206 -25.80 7.65 3.56
C LEU A 206 -25.46 7.18 4.99
N GLY A 207 -26.46 6.77 5.79
CA GLY A 207 -26.23 6.23 7.14
C GLY A 207 -25.34 5.00 7.13
N ALA A 208 -25.67 4.00 6.31
CA ALA A 208 -24.88 2.78 6.17
C ALA A 208 -23.45 3.04 5.64
N ARG A 209 -23.28 4.04 4.77
CA ARG A 209 -21.96 4.47 4.28
C ARG A 209 -21.13 5.14 5.36
N ILE A 210 -21.74 6.00 6.18
CA ILE A 210 -21.07 6.60 7.34
C ILE A 210 -20.63 5.52 8.33
N ASP A 211 -21.51 4.59 8.68
CA ASP A 211 -21.20 3.50 9.61
C ASP A 211 -20.04 2.63 9.10
N ARG A 212 -20.06 2.30 7.80
CA ARG A 212 -18.98 1.56 7.15
C ARG A 212 -17.68 2.34 7.18
N SER A 213 -17.67 3.61 6.79
CA SER A 213 -16.45 4.43 6.79
C SER A 213 -15.91 4.69 8.19
N ILE A 214 -16.76 4.72 9.23
CA ILE A 214 -16.32 4.70 10.62
C ILE A 214 -15.62 3.38 10.96
N ALA A 215 -16.19 2.23 10.55
CA ALA A 215 -15.57 0.93 10.77
C ALA A 215 -14.22 0.80 10.05
N GLU A 216 -14.15 1.24 8.79
CA GLU A 216 -12.93 1.30 7.98
C GLU A 216 -11.87 2.20 8.65
N ALA A 217 -12.23 3.42 9.07
CA ALA A 217 -11.30 4.33 9.74
C ALA A 217 -10.81 3.80 11.10
N ARG A 218 -11.68 3.09 11.85
CA ARG A 218 -11.27 2.40 13.08
C ARG A 218 -10.32 1.25 12.80
N SER A 219 -10.57 0.45 11.76
CA SER A 219 -9.67 -0.62 11.31
C SER A 219 -8.29 -0.07 10.97
N TYR A 220 -8.25 1.04 10.21
CA TYR A 220 -7.01 1.72 9.83
C TYR A 220 -6.23 2.30 11.02
N LEU A 221 -6.91 2.96 11.97
CA LEU A 221 -6.26 3.57 13.14
C LEU A 221 -5.90 2.55 14.25
N GLY A 222 -6.48 1.36 14.22
CA GLY A 222 -6.10 0.25 15.09
C GLY A 222 -5.05 -0.64 14.41
N ASP A 223 -5.13 -1.94 14.66
CA ASP A 223 -4.16 -2.91 14.14
C ASP A 223 -4.56 -3.50 12.77
N GLY A 224 -5.67 -3.04 12.17
CA GLY A 224 -6.29 -3.62 10.97
C GLY A 224 -5.55 -3.32 9.67
N HIS A 225 -4.64 -2.34 9.67
CA HIS A 225 -3.81 -1.96 8.52
C HIS A 225 -2.35 -2.48 8.63
N THR A 226 -1.96 -3.04 9.77
CA THR A 226 -0.59 -3.50 10.03
C THR A 226 -0.55 -4.99 10.37
N SER A 227 -1.13 -5.39 11.52
CA SER A 227 -1.01 -6.74 12.06
C SER A 227 -1.64 -7.84 11.19
N VAL A 228 -2.62 -7.48 10.36
CA VAL A 228 -3.33 -8.43 9.49
C VAL A 228 -2.43 -9.04 8.42
N TYR A 229 -1.29 -8.43 8.13
CA TYR A 229 -0.34 -8.92 7.13
C TYR A 229 0.70 -9.89 7.70
N THR A 230 0.95 -9.82 9.02
CA THR A 230 1.99 -10.59 9.72
C THR A 230 1.44 -11.76 10.53
N ARG A 231 0.14 -11.79 10.78
CA ARG A 231 -0.55 -12.93 11.40
C ARG A 231 -0.92 -14.00 10.36
N GLU A 232 -1.23 -15.20 10.83
CA GLU A 232 -1.75 -16.28 9.98
C GLU A 232 -2.99 -15.80 9.21
N PHE A 233 -3.03 -16.10 7.92
CA PHE A 233 -4.16 -15.81 7.05
C PHE A 233 -4.60 -17.10 6.38
N VAL A 234 -5.76 -17.62 6.75
CA VAL A 234 -6.22 -18.92 6.27
C VAL A 234 -6.90 -18.76 4.92
N THR A 235 -6.39 -19.47 3.91
CA THR A 235 -7.02 -19.62 2.61
C THR A 235 -7.03 -21.09 2.23
N VAL A 236 -8.11 -21.50 1.55
CA VAL A 236 -8.18 -22.83 0.96
C VAL A 236 -7.96 -22.67 -0.53
N ASP A 237 -6.96 -23.36 -1.05
CA ASP A 237 -6.72 -23.47 -2.48
C ASP A 237 -7.97 -24.11 -3.13
N PRO A 238 -8.65 -23.42 -4.07
CA PRO A 238 -9.88 -23.93 -4.67
C PRO A 238 -9.64 -25.16 -5.55
N ASP A 239 -8.42 -25.35 -6.08
CA ASP A 239 -8.08 -26.43 -6.99
C ASP A 239 -7.61 -27.68 -6.23
N THR A 240 -6.85 -27.49 -5.13
CA THR A 240 -6.27 -28.61 -4.36
C THR A 240 -6.98 -28.90 -3.05
N GLY A 241 -7.84 -28.01 -2.57
CA GLY A 241 -8.46 -28.08 -1.25
C GLY A 241 -7.47 -27.91 -0.09
N ARG A 242 -6.20 -27.61 -0.38
CA ARG A 242 -5.16 -27.49 0.62
C ARG A 242 -5.25 -26.15 1.33
N GLU A 243 -5.16 -26.20 2.65
CA GLU A 243 -5.10 -25.00 3.48
C GLU A 243 -3.70 -24.38 3.43
N ASP A 244 -3.63 -23.09 3.14
CA ASP A 244 -2.46 -22.26 3.39
C ASP A 244 -2.78 -21.34 4.58
N ARG A 245 -1.89 -21.34 5.58
CA ARG A 245 -1.99 -20.53 6.81
C ARG A 245 -0.93 -19.44 6.91
N ARG A 246 0.03 -19.39 5.98
CA ARG A 246 1.15 -18.46 6.05
C ARG A 246 0.66 -17.01 6.08
N PRO A 247 1.33 -16.10 6.79
CA PRO A 247 1.04 -14.68 6.73
C PRO A 247 1.11 -14.13 5.30
N LEU A 248 0.25 -13.17 4.98
CA LEU A 248 0.20 -12.55 3.64
C LEU A 248 1.54 -11.93 3.23
N ALA A 249 2.23 -11.27 4.17
CA ALA A 249 3.57 -10.72 3.94
C ALA A 249 4.57 -11.82 3.54
N ARG A 250 4.53 -12.99 4.19
CA ARG A 250 5.40 -14.11 3.84
C ARG A 250 5.08 -14.66 2.45
N ARG A 251 3.79 -14.80 2.12
CA ARG A 251 3.36 -15.22 0.78
C ARG A 251 3.83 -14.26 -0.32
N LEU A 252 3.93 -12.96 -0.02
CA LEU A 252 4.38 -11.96 -0.98
C LEU A 252 5.86 -12.19 -1.31
N ALA A 253 6.69 -12.38 -0.28
CA ALA A 253 8.10 -12.73 -0.47
C ALA A 253 8.25 -14.04 -1.27
N ASP A 254 7.50 -15.08 -0.90
CA ASP A 254 7.56 -16.37 -1.58
C ASP A 254 7.16 -16.25 -3.07
N SER A 255 6.15 -15.44 -3.39
CA SER A 255 5.69 -15.21 -4.78
C SER A 255 6.74 -14.48 -5.63
N ILE A 256 7.32 -13.42 -5.08
CA ILE A 256 8.40 -12.66 -5.73
C ILE A 256 9.62 -13.56 -5.94
N ALA A 257 10.04 -14.29 -4.90
CA ALA A 257 11.18 -15.18 -4.97
C ALA A 257 10.97 -16.30 -5.99
N TRP A 258 9.77 -16.88 -6.03
CA TRP A 258 9.42 -17.88 -7.03
C TRP A 258 9.56 -17.32 -8.46
N LYS A 259 9.01 -16.12 -8.75
CA LYS A 259 9.11 -15.53 -10.09
C LYS A 259 10.54 -15.20 -10.48
N ILE A 260 11.38 -14.75 -9.54
CA ILE A 260 12.79 -14.45 -9.82
C ILE A 260 13.57 -15.72 -10.15
N ASN A 261 13.28 -16.82 -9.47
CA ASN A 261 13.93 -18.12 -9.73
C ASN A 261 13.36 -18.84 -10.97
N HIS A 262 12.19 -18.42 -11.48
CA HIS A 262 11.50 -18.99 -12.64
C HIS A 262 11.08 -17.89 -13.63
N PRO A 263 12.05 -17.24 -14.32
CA PRO A 263 11.82 -16.07 -15.15
C PRO A 263 10.87 -16.30 -16.32
#